data_AF-A0A0S4QG44-F1
#
_entry.id   AF-A0A0S4QG44-F1
#
_cell.length_a   1.000
_cell.length_b   1.000
_cell.length_c   1.000
_cell.angle_alpha   90.00
_cell.angle_beta   90.00
_cell.angle_gamma   90.00
#
_symmetry.space_group_name_H-M   'P 1'
#
loop_
_entity.id
_entity.type
_entity.pdbx_description
1 polymer ?
#
loop_
_entity_poly.entity_id
_entity_poly.type
_entity_poly.pdbx_seq_one_letter_code
_entity_poly.pdbx_strand_id
1 'polypeptide(L)' 'MSTTQIAPETSDTRTDEGDDHSHYARREEIVRASIEGGRVTALCGYKFEPVRDPQRYPVCPRCKELVEMAEQFG' A
#
# COMPACT_ATOMS: atom_id res chain seq x y z
N MET A 1 18.41 -7.17 -44.38
CA MET A 1 17.23 -7.72 -43.70
C MET A 1 17.14 -7.06 -42.35
N SER A 2 15.98 -6.46 -42.07
CA SER A 2 15.77 -5.44 -41.04
C SER A 2 16.05 -5.93 -39.63
N THR A 3 16.78 -5.09 -38.89
CA THR A 3 17.18 -5.24 -37.51
C THR A 3 15.96 -5.49 -36.60
N THR A 4 16.01 -6.58 -35.86
CA THR A 4 15.05 -6.96 -34.82
C THR A 4 14.90 -5.84 -33.79
N GLN A 5 13.68 -5.30 -33.66
CA GLN A 5 13.29 -4.37 -32.61
C GLN A 5 12.74 -5.17 -31.43
N ILE A 6 13.47 -5.20 -30.32
CA ILE A 6 12.95 -5.64 -29.03
C ILE A 6 12.72 -4.37 -28.21
N ALA A 7 11.48 -3.89 -28.20
CA ALA A 7 10.98 -3.02 -27.14
C ALA A 7 10.09 -3.89 -26.26
N PRO A 8 10.39 -3.95 -24.96
CA PRO A 8 9.45 -3.30 -24.06
C PRO A 8 10.21 -2.41 -23.09
N GLU A 9 10.11 -1.10 -23.27
CA GLU A 9 10.26 -0.17 -22.16
C GLU A 9 9.01 -0.30 -21.31
N THR A 10 8.91 -1.37 -20.52
CA THR A 10 8.12 -1.31 -19.30
C THR A 10 8.92 -0.42 -18.36
N SER A 11 8.80 0.90 -18.57
CA SER A 11 8.83 1.84 -17.47
C SER A 11 7.69 1.40 -16.56
N ASP A 12 8.00 0.43 -15.70
CA ASP A 12 7.37 0.20 -14.41
C ASP A 12 7.65 1.48 -13.63
N THR A 13 7.02 2.58 -14.06
CA THR A 13 6.74 3.71 -13.21
C THR A 13 5.72 3.16 -12.22
N ARG A 14 6.19 2.31 -11.31
CA ARG A 14 5.59 2.15 -10.00
C ARG A 14 5.77 3.53 -9.41
N THR A 15 4.82 4.40 -9.71
CA THR A 15 4.64 5.69 -9.05
C THR A 15 4.35 5.34 -7.60
N ASP A 16 5.42 5.05 -6.89
CA ASP A 16 5.51 4.98 -5.45
C ASP A 16 6.05 6.31 -4.91
N GLU A 17 6.06 7.32 -5.79
CA GLU A 17 6.28 8.71 -5.47
C GLU A 17 5.16 9.15 -4.53
N GLY A 18 5.41 9.04 -3.22
CA GLY A 18 4.69 9.85 -2.24
C GLY A 18 3.98 9.13 -1.11
N ASP A 19 4.25 7.86 -0.84
CA ASP A 19 3.78 7.27 0.43
C ASP A 19 4.89 6.52 1.17
N ASP A 20 5.76 7.30 1.81
CA ASP A 20 6.73 6.86 2.82
C ASP A 20 6.06 6.60 4.18
N HIS A 21 4.75 6.40 4.23
CA HIS A 21 4.02 6.16 5.47
C HIS A 21 3.35 4.78 5.50
N SER A 22 3.38 4.17 6.67
CA SER A 22 2.65 2.93 6.94
C SER A 22 1.19 3.26 7.26
N HIS A 23 0.27 2.70 6.48
CA HIS A 23 -1.17 2.89 6.71
C HIS A 23 -1.78 1.67 7.36
N TYR A 24 -2.65 1.89 8.33
CA TYR A 24 -3.45 0.82 8.92
C TYR A 24 -4.70 0.58 8.08
N ALA A 25 -4.96 -0.68 7.80
CA ALA A 25 -6.21 -1.16 7.19
C ALA A 25 -6.76 -2.32 8.02
N ARG A 26 -7.96 -2.80 7.68
CA ARG A 26 -8.55 -3.95 8.38
C ARG A 26 -7.66 -5.17 8.19
N ARG A 27 -7.34 -5.85 9.29
CA ARG A 27 -6.46 -7.03 9.30
C ARG A 27 -6.89 -8.09 8.29
N GLU A 28 -8.19 -8.37 8.24
CA GLU A 28 -8.79 -9.34 7.31
C GLU A 28 -8.56 -8.97 5.84
N GLU A 29 -8.69 -7.69 5.52
CA GLU A 29 -8.52 -7.16 4.16
C GLU A 29 -7.04 -7.21 3.74
N ILE A 30 -6.13 -6.84 4.64
CA ILE A 30 -4.68 -6.96 4.44
C ILE A 30 -4.30 -8.41 4.15
N VAL A 31 -4.74 -9.35 5.00
CA VAL A 31 -4.40 -10.77 4.85
C VAL A 31 -4.95 -11.32 3.53
N ARG A 32 -6.21 -11.02 3.20
CA ARG A 32 -6.83 -11.45 1.95
C ARG A 32 -6.08 -10.90 0.74
N ALA A 33 -5.83 -9.60 0.70
CA ALA A 33 -5.11 -8.97 -0.41
C ALA A 33 -3.65 -9.40 -0.52
N SER A 34 -3.02 -9.80 0.60
CA SER A 34 -1.66 -10.37 0.59
C SER A 34 -1.62 -11.77 -0.02
N ILE A 35 -2.72 -12.53 0.06
CA ILE A 35 -2.82 -13.90 -0.48
C ILE A 35 -3.35 -13.90 -1.91
N GLU A 36 -4.47 -13.23 -2.15
CA GLU A 36 -5.17 -13.20 -3.44
C GLU A 36 -4.55 -12.18 -4.40
N GLY A 37 -3.78 -11.22 -3.88
CA GLY A 37 -3.40 -10.02 -4.61
C GLY A 37 -4.53 -9.00 -4.61
N GLY A 38 -4.18 -7.72 -4.49
CA GLY A 38 -5.16 -6.64 -4.56
C GLY A 38 -4.75 -5.39 -3.80
N ARG A 39 -5.60 -4.36 -3.92
CA ARG A 39 -5.47 -3.11 -3.18
C ARG A 39 -6.38 -3.13 -1.97
N VAL A 40 -5.83 -2.70 -0.84
CA VAL A 40 -6.58 -2.49 0.40
C VAL A 40 -6.81 -1.02 0.63
N THR A 41 -7.91 -0.69 1.29
CA THR A 41 -8.24 0.68 1.70
C THR A 41 -7.86 0.88 3.16
N ALA A 42 -6.97 1.82 3.41
CA ALA A 42 -6.58 2.25 4.75
C ALA A 42 -7.73 2.94 5.50
N LEU A 43 -7.60 3.01 6.82
CA LEU A 43 -8.49 3.79 7.69
C LEU A 43 -8.50 5.27 7.32
N CYS A 44 -7.38 5.80 6.82
CA CYS A 44 -7.28 7.17 6.31
C CYS A 44 -7.95 7.39 4.94
N GLY A 45 -8.34 6.32 4.24
CA GLY A 45 -8.91 6.34 2.89
C GLY A 45 -7.92 6.10 1.75
N TYR A 46 -6.63 5.98 2.04
CA TYR A 46 -5.60 5.68 1.04
C TYR A 46 -5.68 4.23 0.56
N LYS A 47 -5.54 4.01 -0.75
CA LYS A 47 -5.56 2.66 -1.35
C LYS A 47 -4.16 2.22 -1.68
N PHE A 48 -3.70 1.13 -1.07
CA PHE A 48 -2.33 0.63 -1.24
C PHE A 48 -2.32 -0.88 -1.46
N GLU A 49 -1.23 -1.37 -2.05
CA GLU A 49 -0.99 -2.80 -2.18
C GLU A 49 -0.10 -3.26 -1.02
N PRO A 50 -0.44 -4.34 -0.30
CA PRO A 50 0.32 -4.81 0.87
C PRO A 50 1.61 -5.55 0.46
N VAL A 51 2.42 -4.93 -0.39
CA VAL A 51 3.71 -5.45 -0.91
C VAL A 51 4.93 -4.85 -0.23
N ARG A 52 4.77 -3.73 0.48
CA ARG A 52 5.87 -3.02 1.14
C ARG A 52 5.92 -3.36 2.64
N ASP A 53 7.13 -3.44 3.18
CA ASP A 53 7.34 -3.73 4.61
C ASP A 53 6.98 -2.51 5.47
N PRO A 54 5.96 -2.61 6.35
CA PRO A 54 5.47 -1.47 7.12
C PRO A 54 6.39 -1.07 8.29
N GLN A 55 7.43 -1.85 8.61
CA GLN A 55 8.36 -1.51 9.70
C GLN A 55 9.44 -0.52 9.25
N ARG A 56 9.60 -0.33 7.93
CA ARG A 56 10.57 0.63 7.38
C ARG A 56 10.06 2.05 7.32
N TYR A 57 8.76 2.27 7.53
CA TYR A 57 8.10 3.55 7.30
C TYR A 57 7.36 4.03 8.55
N PRO A 58 7.40 5.34 8.86
CA PRO A 58 6.60 5.91 9.94
C PRO A 58 5.11 5.70 9.68
N VAL A 59 4.32 5.44 10.72
CA VAL A 59 2.88 5.28 10.59
C VAL A 59 2.21 6.60 10.21
N CYS A 60 1.24 6.56 9.31
CA CYS A 60 0.41 7.71 8.95
C CYS A 60 -0.27 8.28 10.21
N PRO A 61 -0.11 9.58 10.53
CA PRO A 61 -0.64 10.18 11.75
C PRO A 61 -2.16 10.01 11.86
N ARG A 62 -2.87 10.13 10.73
CA ARG A 62 -4.32 9.96 10.68
C ARG A 62 -4.76 8.52 10.97
N CYS A 63 -4.01 7.53 10.47
CA CYS A 63 -4.28 6.13 10.80
C CYS A 63 -4.04 5.86 12.29
N LYS A 64 -2.99 6.46 12.86
CA LYS A 64 -2.67 6.34 14.28
C LYS A 64 -3.79 6.91 15.16
N GLU A 65 -4.24 8.15 14.88
CA GLU A 65 -5.33 8.79 15.61
C GLU A 65 -6.63 7.97 15.56
N LEU A 66 -6.98 7.41 14.39
CA LEU A 66 -8.18 6.59 14.24
C LEU A 66 -8.12 5.29 15.05
N VAL A 67 -6.93 4.67 15.14
CA VAL A 67 -6.73 3.48 15.98
C VAL A 67 -6.84 3.86 17.46
N GLU A 68 -6.18 4.94 17.89
CA GLU A 68 -6.25 5.43 19.28
C GLU A 68 -7.71 5.77 19.67
N MET A 69 -8.48 6.38 18.76
CA MET A 69 -9.91 6.62 18.95
C MET A 69 -10.68 5.30 19.03
N ALA A 70 -10.44 4.35 18.11
CA ALA A 70 -11.12 3.06 18.13
C ALA A 70 -10.86 2.26 19.42
N GLU A 71 -9.67 2.36 20.00
CA GLU A 71 -9.33 1.73 21.29
C GLU A 71 -9.99 2.44 22.50
N GLN A 72 -10.30 3.72 22.39
CA GLN A 72 -10.93 4.49 23.46
C GLN A 72 -12.45 4.31 23.53
N PHE A 73 -13.08 3.84 22.45
CA PHE A 73 -14.52 3.60 22.35
C PHE A 73 -14.91 2.10 22.27
N GLY A 74 -13.94 1.19 22.38
CA GLY A 74 -14.14 -0.27 22.43
C GLY A 74 -14.18 -0.80 23.86
#